data_AF-A0A1X7NW73-F1
#
_entry.id   AF-A0A1X7NW73-F1
#
_cell.length_a   1.000
_cell.length_b   1.000
_cell.length_c   1.000
_cell.angle_alpha   90.00
_cell.angle_beta   90.00
_cell.angle_gamma   90.00
#
_symmetry.space_group_name_H-M   'P 1'
#
loop_
_entity.id
_entity.type
_entity.pdbx_description
1 polymer ?
#
loop_
_entity_poly.entity_id
_entity_poly.type
_entity_poly.pdbx_seq_one_letter_code
_entity_poly.pdbx_strand_id
1 'polypeptide(L)' 'MKTNNLYLIIGVLAAVVVVLGIYVWREQSKPEGVEIKVDQNGLSIQKN' A
#
# COMPACT_ATOMS: atom_id res chain seq x y z
N MET A 1 40.99 3.91 10.54
CA MET A 1 40.13 4.65 9.59
C MET A 1 38.68 4.41 9.99
N LYS A 2 37.95 5.43 10.45
CA LYS A 2 36.53 5.29 10.85
C LYS A 2 35.69 5.05 9.60
N THR A 3 35.14 3.86 9.44
CA THR A 3 34.21 3.56 8.35
C THR A 3 32.94 4.39 8.54
N ASN A 4 32.62 5.24 7.56
CA ASN A 4 31.47 6.14 7.62
C ASN A 4 30.18 5.36 7.31
N ASN A 5 29.78 4.47 8.23
CA ASN A 5 28.58 3.64 8.12
C ASN A 5 27.29 4.46 8.00
N LEU A 6 27.36 5.78 8.21
CA LEU A 6 26.23 6.68 8.06
C LEU A 6 25.59 6.58 6.67
N TYR A 7 26.38 6.51 5.60
CA TYR A 7 25.83 6.38 4.25
C TYR A 7 25.14 5.03 4.02
N LEU A 8 25.62 3.98 4.67
CA LEU A 8 25.02 2.66 4.61
C LEU A 8 23.66 2.66 5.31
N ILE A 9 23.58 3.29 6.49
CA ILE A 9 22.32 3.48 7.24
C ILE A 9 21.33 4.34 6.46
N ILE A 10 21.79 5.43 5.85
CA ILE A 10 20.95 6.30 5.02
C ILE A 10 20.42 5.55 3.80
N GLY A 11 21.27 4.75 3.13
CA GLY A 11 20.85 3.94 1.99
C GLY A 11 19.76 2.93 2.36
N VAL A 12 19.91 2.25 3.50
CA VAL A 12 18.90 1.32 4.02
C VAL A 12 17.60 2.06 4.35
N LEU A 13 17.68 3.20 5.03
CA LEU A 13 16.50 4.01 5.37
C LEU A 13 15.75 4.49 4.12
N ALA A 14 16.47 4.96 3.11
CA ALA A 14 15.87 5.39 1.84
C ALA A 14 15.14 4.23 1.15
N ALA A 15 15.74 3.04 1.12
CA ALA A 15 15.11 1.85 0.55
C ALA A 15 13.81 1.47 1.29
N VAL A 16 13.81 1.53 2.63
CA VAL A 16 12.61 1.26 3.46
C VAL A 16 11.49 2.24 3.12
N VAL A 17 11.79 3.54 2.98
CA VAL A 17 10.78 4.56 2.63
C VAL A 17 10.17 4.29 1.25
N VAL A 18 10.99 3.91 0.26
CA VAL A 18 10.49 3.58 -1.09
C VAL A 18 9.55 2.36 -1.05
N VAL A 19 9.93 1.30 -0.34
CA VAL A 19 9.10 0.09 -0.22
C VAL A 19 7.77 0.40 0.46
N LEU A 20 7.79 1.17 1.55
CA LEU A 20 6.57 1.56 2.26
C LEU A 20 5.69 2.48 1.41
N GLY A 21 6.28 3.43 0.67
CA GLY A 21 5.55 4.30 -0.24
C GLY A 21 4.80 3.51 -1.32
N ILE A 22 5.45 2.50 -1.91
CA ILE A 22 4.80 1.59 -2.87
C ILE A 22 3.68 0.79 -2.20
N TYR A 23 3.91 0.27 -1.00
CA TYR A 23 2.90 -0.49 -0.25
C TYR A 23 1.65 0.34 0.03
N VAL A 24 1.83 1.56 0.53
CA VAL A 24 0.74 2.51 0.83
C VAL A 24 0.02 2.96 -0.44
N TRP A 25 0.74 3.25 -1.52
CA TRP A 25 0.13 3.61 -2.81
C TRP A 25 -0.72 2.47 -3.37
N ARG A 26 -0.27 1.23 -3.22
CA ARG A 26 -1.04 0.04 -3.59
C ARG A 26 -2.28 -0.15 -2.72
N GLU A 27 -2.18 0.14 -1.43
CA GLU A 27 -3.32 0.01 -0.49
C GLU A 27 -4.40 1.08 -0.78
N GLN A 28 -4.01 2.32 -1.06
CA GLN A 28 -4.97 3.36 -1.50
C GLN A 28 -5.57 3.09 -2.88
N SER A 29 -4.82 2.42 -3.76
CA SER A 29 -5.33 2.06 -5.09
C SER A 29 -6.21 0.82 -5.07
N LYS A 30 -6.44 0.18 -3.92
CA LYS A 30 -7.51 -0.81 -3.81
C LYS A 30 -8.83 -0.06 -3.92
N PRO A 31 -9.61 -0.27 -4.99
CA PRO A 31 -10.95 0.30 -5.05
C PRO A 31 -11.68 -0.17 -3.79
N GLU A 32 -12.34 0.76 -3.10
CA GLU A 32 -13.25 0.46 -2.01
C GLU A 32 -14.07 -0.75 -2.44
N GLY A 33 -13.86 -1.87 -1.75
CA GLY A 33 -14.37 -3.16 -2.16
C GLY A 33 -15.88 -3.04 -2.32
N VAL A 34 -16.35 -3.08 -3.57
CA VAL A 34 -17.78 -3.05 -3.84
C VAL A 34 -18.33 -4.33 -3.23
N GLU A 35 -19.10 -4.21 -2.15
CA GLU A 35 -19.69 -5.35 -1.46
C GLU A 35 -20.84 -5.85 -2.36
N ILE A 36 -20.53 -6.74 -3.30
CA ILE A 36 -21.51 -7.31 -4.23
C ILE A 36 -22.35 -8.33 -3.44
N LYS A 37 -23.48 -7.89 -2.90
CA LYS A 37 -24.50 -8.79 -2.33
C LYS A 37 -25.35 -9.33 -3.47
N VAL A 38 -25.13 -10.61 -3.82
CA VAL A 38 -25.97 -11.34 -4.76
C VAL A 38 -27.17 -11.90 -3.98
N ASP A 39 -28.26 -11.17 -4.00
CA ASP A 39 -29.56 -11.63 -3.47
C ASP A 39 -30.44 -12.18 -4.60
N GLN A 40 -31.43 -12.98 -4.24
CA GLN A 40 -32.33 -13.72 -5.12
C GLN A 40 -33.18 -12.82 -6.05
N ASN A 41 -33.18 -11.50 -5.82
CA ASN A 41 -33.90 -10.49 -6.59
C ASN A 41 -33.05 -9.67 -7.59
N GLY A 42 -31.76 -9.98 -7.73
CA GLY A 42 -30.86 -9.31 -8.69
C GLY A 42 -29.76 -8.45 -8.06
N LEU A 43 -28.70 -8.20 -8.83
CA LEU A 43 -27.47 -7.51 -8.42
C LEU A 43 -27.77 -6.12 -7.81
N SER A 44 -27.54 -5.96 -6.51
CA SER A 44 -27.63 -4.68 -5.81
C SER A 44 -26.22 -4.17 -5.50
N ILE A 45 -25.79 -3.13 -6.20
CA ILE A 45 -24.49 -2.49 -6.01
C ILE A 45 -24.67 -1.34 -5.01
N GLN A 46 -24.22 -1.52 -3.76
CA GLN A 46 -24.15 -0.44 -2.77
C GLN A 46 -22.72 0.08 -2.69
N LYS A 47 -22.57 1.41 -2.76
CA LYS A 47 -21.31 2.15 -2.65
C LYS A 47 -21.41 3.01 -1.38
N ASN A 48 -20.42 2.92 -0.49
CA ASN A 48 -20.27 3.83 0.65
C ASN A 48 -19.65 5.14 0.16
#